data_AF-A0A9W9LM98-F1
#
_entry.id   AF-A0A9W9LM98-F1
#
_cell.length_a   1.000
_cell.length_b   1.000
_cell.length_c   1.000
_cell.angle_alpha   90.00
_cell.angle_beta   90.00
_cell.angle_gamma   90.00
#
_symmetry.space_group_name_H-M   'P 1'
#
loop_
_entity.id
_entity.type
_entity.pdbx_description
1 polymer ?
#
loop_
_entity_poly.entity_id
_entity_poly.type
_entity_poly.pdbx_seq_one_letter_code
_entity_poly.pdbx_strand_id
1 'polypeptide(L)'
;MPSSTPPRITTIRQLETVTPSHHTPHTNRQSKMLSLALTAELEGVTGLHPTDTEENPYFYTFRVQCNSCHETHPNWVSFTRFEQHEIPSSRGEANFVWKCRLCTKTHSASITAGPHTYEAQEKKKAQQVIQMDCRGLEFIEFKPDGDWEAKGVDSSTPFTGIDLSDGEWYDYDEKAGEEVSIKEINWEVKRA
;
A
#
# COMPACT_ATOMS: atom_id res chain seq x y z
N MET A 1 -78.24 -34.75 -41.65
CA MET A 1 -78.26 -35.28 -40.26
C MET A 1 -78.19 -36.81 -40.38
N PRO A 2 -77.32 -37.57 -39.69
CA PRO A 2 -76.84 -37.42 -38.30
C PRO A 2 -75.28 -37.40 -38.16
N SER A 3 -74.72 -36.67 -37.18
CA SER A 3 -74.08 -37.13 -35.93
C SER A 3 -72.69 -37.81 -36.04
N SER A 4 -71.65 -37.15 -35.51
CA SER A 4 -70.61 -37.77 -34.66
C SER A 4 -69.64 -36.73 -34.08
N THR A 5 -69.61 -36.61 -32.75
CA THR A 5 -68.47 -36.15 -31.93
C THR A 5 -67.54 -37.38 -31.69
N PRO A 6 -66.32 -37.35 -31.09
CA PRO A 6 -65.42 -36.29 -30.54
C PRO A 6 -63.92 -36.55 -30.93
N PRO A 7 -62.81 -36.26 -30.18
CA PRO A 7 -62.56 -35.39 -29.01
C PRO A 7 -61.32 -34.44 -29.11
N ARG A 8 -61.16 -33.67 -28.02
CA ARG A 8 -60.05 -32.80 -27.57
C ARG A 8 -58.62 -33.19 -27.99
N ILE A 9 -57.82 -32.17 -28.34
CA ILE A 9 -56.39 -32.12 -28.01
C ILE A 9 -56.06 -30.73 -27.45
N THR A 10 -55.68 -30.74 -26.17
CA THR A 10 -55.13 -29.62 -25.41
C THR A 10 -53.74 -29.31 -25.95
N THR A 11 -53.50 -28.10 -26.47
CA THR A 11 -52.14 -27.64 -26.79
C THR A 11 -51.38 -27.42 -25.49
N ILE A 12 -50.45 -28.33 -25.22
CA ILE A 12 -49.46 -28.24 -24.14
C ILE A 12 -48.53 -27.07 -24.49
N ARG A 13 -48.54 -26.01 -23.67
CA ARG A 13 -47.49 -24.98 -23.69
C ARG A 13 -46.18 -25.65 -23.27
N GLN A 14 -45.22 -25.67 -24.19
CA GLN A 14 -43.85 -26.06 -23.94
C GLN A 14 -43.22 -24.98 -23.05
N LEU A 15 -43.03 -25.32 -21.76
CA LEU A 15 -42.21 -24.54 -20.85
C LEU A 15 -40.76 -24.75 -21.26
N GLU A 16 -40.17 -23.76 -21.93
CA GLU A 16 -38.72 -23.70 -22.10
C GLU A 16 -38.10 -23.49 -20.72
N THR A 17 -37.46 -24.53 -20.21
CA THR A 17 -36.66 -24.47 -19.00
C THR A 17 -35.43 -23.61 -19.28
N VAL A 18 -35.51 -22.35 -18.89
CA VAL A 18 -34.37 -21.44 -18.81
C VAL A 18 -33.38 -22.04 -17.80
N THR A 19 -32.25 -22.55 -18.30
CA THR A 19 -31.13 -22.96 -17.46
C THR A 19 -30.58 -21.73 -16.75
N PRO A 20 -30.45 -21.75 -15.40
CA PRO A 20 -29.80 -20.65 -14.71
C PRO A 20 -28.31 -20.68 -15.06
N SER A 21 -27.87 -19.67 -15.82
CA SER A 21 -26.45 -19.40 -16.02
C SER A 21 -25.82 -19.18 -14.65
N HIS A 22 -24.92 -20.09 -14.25
CA HIS A 22 -24.07 -19.96 -13.08
C HIS A 22 -23.25 -18.66 -13.22
N HIS A 23 -23.79 -17.57 -12.69
CA HIS A 23 -23.00 -16.41 -12.34
C HIS A 23 -22.20 -16.81 -11.11
N THR A 24 -20.95 -17.20 -11.31
CA THR A 24 -19.97 -17.17 -10.23
C THR A 24 -19.99 -15.75 -9.66
N PRO A 25 -20.27 -15.56 -8.36
CA PRO A 25 -20.13 -14.25 -7.76
C PRO A 25 -18.67 -13.83 -7.96
N HIS A 26 -18.46 -12.74 -8.71
CA HIS A 26 -17.16 -12.08 -8.74
C HIS A 26 -16.79 -11.80 -7.29
N THR A 27 -15.82 -12.57 -6.78
CA THR A 27 -15.31 -12.45 -5.42
C THR A 27 -14.96 -10.99 -5.19
N ASN A 28 -15.68 -10.39 -4.24
CA ASN A 28 -15.49 -9.04 -3.76
C ASN A 28 -13.97 -8.76 -3.65
N ARG A 29 -13.46 -7.90 -4.52
CA ARG A 29 -12.02 -7.59 -4.64
C ARG A 29 -11.67 -6.67 -3.48
N GLN A 30 -11.55 -7.25 -2.29
CA GLN A 30 -11.40 -6.53 -1.04
C GLN A 30 -10.07 -5.78 -1.06
N SER A 31 -10.14 -4.46 -1.26
CA SER A 31 -9.03 -3.54 -0.97
C SER A 31 -8.65 -3.72 0.50
N LYS A 32 -7.35 -3.84 0.76
CA LYS A 32 -6.80 -3.84 2.11
C LYS A 32 -6.10 -2.51 2.32
N MET A 33 -6.55 -1.75 3.31
CA MET A 33 -5.82 -0.59 3.80
C MET A 33 -4.65 -1.07 4.66
N LEU A 34 -3.44 -0.73 4.24
CA LEU A 34 -2.21 -0.98 5.00
C LEU A 34 -1.59 0.34 5.44
N SER A 35 -0.85 0.31 6.53
CA SER A 35 -0.09 1.42 7.08
C SER A 35 1.35 0.98 7.25
N LEU A 36 2.28 1.76 6.70
CA LEU A 36 3.70 1.68 7.07
C LEU A 36 3.87 2.53 8.33
N ALA A 37 4.33 1.91 9.41
CA ALA A 37 4.59 2.58 10.67
C ALA A 37 6.08 2.51 11.03
N LEU A 38 6.56 3.61 11.60
CA LEU A 38 7.90 3.77 12.14
C LEU A 38 7.84 3.76 13.66
N THR A 39 8.74 3.01 14.29
CA THR A 39 9.14 3.21 15.68
C THR A 39 10.64 3.48 15.69
N ALA A 40 11.05 4.55 16.35
CA ALA A 40 12.46 4.90 16.54
C ALA A 40 12.66 5.67 17.85
N GLU A 41 13.88 5.67 18.34
CA GLU A 41 14.35 6.58 19.38
C GLU A 41 14.91 7.83 18.74
N LEU A 42 14.30 8.99 19.05
CA LEU A 42 14.83 10.28 18.64
C LEU A 42 15.44 10.98 19.86
N GLU A 43 16.70 11.35 19.75
CA GLU A 43 17.39 12.18 20.74
C GLU A 43 17.78 13.50 20.08
N GLY A 44 17.34 14.62 20.66
CA GLY A 44 17.63 15.97 20.17
C GLY A 44 16.99 16.34 18.82
N VAL A 45 16.38 15.39 18.10
CA VAL A 45 15.60 15.64 16.87
C VAL A 45 14.13 15.28 17.02
N THR A 46 13.29 15.93 16.23
CA THR A 46 11.88 15.61 16.04
C THR A 46 11.53 15.82 14.58
N GLY A 47 10.30 15.52 14.20
CA GLY A 47 9.82 15.90 12.90
C GLY A 47 10.34 15.02 11.77
N LEU A 48 10.70 13.75 12.03
CA LEU A 48 11.34 12.88 11.06
C LEU A 48 10.37 12.45 9.95
N HIS A 49 10.70 12.73 8.68
CA HIS A 49 9.90 12.33 7.52
C HIS A 49 10.77 12.17 6.27
N PRO A 50 10.33 11.41 5.24
CA PRO A 50 11.07 11.36 3.97
C PRO A 50 10.97 12.70 3.23
N THR A 51 11.97 13.04 2.43
CA THR A 51 11.90 14.14 1.46
C THR A 51 11.02 13.70 0.28
N ASP A 52 9.75 14.09 0.27
CA ASP A 52 8.75 13.61 -0.70
C ASP A 52 7.95 14.75 -1.35
N THR A 53 8.64 15.50 -2.24
CA THR A 53 8.05 16.59 -3.02
C THR A 53 7.79 16.16 -4.47
N GLU A 54 7.04 16.95 -5.24
CA GLU A 54 6.78 16.61 -6.64
C GLU A 54 8.06 16.71 -7.50
N GLU A 55 8.97 17.61 -7.14
CA GLU A 55 10.27 17.80 -7.79
C GLU A 55 11.30 16.74 -7.38
N ASN A 56 11.23 16.27 -6.14
CA ASN A 56 12.08 15.21 -5.62
C ASN A 56 11.22 14.18 -4.86
N PRO A 57 10.53 13.29 -5.59
CA PRO A 57 9.60 12.35 -4.98
C PRO A 57 10.34 11.22 -4.27
N TYR A 58 9.83 10.81 -3.11
CA TYR A 58 10.40 9.70 -2.37
C TYR A 58 9.96 8.36 -2.97
N PHE A 59 10.91 7.47 -3.20
CA PHE A 59 10.67 6.14 -3.75
C PHE A 59 10.47 5.12 -2.63
N TYR A 60 9.22 4.88 -2.26
CA TYR A 60 8.89 3.90 -1.24
C TYR A 60 9.19 2.49 -1.76
N THR A 61 10.20 1.85 -1.17
CA THR A 61 10.76 0.59 -1.65
C THR A 61 10.35 -0.58 -0.76
N PHE A 62 9.75 -1.61 -1.35
CA PHE A 62 9.22 -2.75 -0.62
C PHE A 62 9.54 -4.10 -1.26
N ARG A 63 9.55 -5.15 -0.44
CA ARG A 63 9.25 -6.50 -0.91
C ARG A 63 7.74 -6.73 -0.92
N VAL A 64 7.27 -7.39 -1.97
CA VAL A 64 5.83 -7.60 -2.22
C VAL A 64 5.55 -9.09 -2.35
N GLN A 65 4.46 -9.54 -1.73
CA GLN A 65 3.91 -10.87 -1.91
C GLN A 65 2.55 -10.83 -2.62
N CYS A 66 2.35 -11.77 -3.54
CA CYS A 66 1.06 -11.99 -4.19
C CYS A 66 0.09 -12.71 -3.25
N ASN A 67 -1.09 -12.12 -2.98
CA ASN A 67 -2.10 -12.76 -2.11
C ASN A 67 -2.80 -13.96 -2.77
N SER A 68 -2.64 -14.16 -4.08
CA SER A 68 -3.30 -15.25 -4.82
C SER A 68 -2.49 -16.52 -4.92
N CYS A 69 -1.17 -16.43 -5.04
CA CYS A 69 -0.30 -17.60 -5.18
C CYS A 69 0.87 -17.60 -4.18
N HIS A 70 0.92 -16.62 -3.28
CA HIS A 70 1.96 -16.47 -2.24
C HIS A 70 3.39 -16.35 -2.78
N GLU A 71 3.54 -16.00 -4.06
CA GLU A 71 4.84 -15.73 -4.66
C GLU A 71 5.31 -14.33 -4.24
N THR A 72 6.52 -14.26 -3.72
CA THR A 72 7.22 -13.00 -3.44
C THR A 72 7.91 -12.50 -4.69
N HIS A 73 7.77 -11.20 -5.00
CA HIS A 73 8.48 -10.61 -6.13
C HIS A 73 10.00 -10.75 -5.94
N PRO A 74 10.76 -11.21 -6.97
CA PRO A 74 12.18 -11.52 -6.80
C PRO A 74 13.04 -10.27 -6.56
N ASN A 75 12.56 -9.10 -7.00
CA ASN A 75 13.23 -7.82 -6.81
C ASN A 75 12.45 -6.96 -5.82
N TRP A 76 13.14 -6.02 -5.18
CA TRP A 76 12.50 -4.87 -4.55
C TRP A 76 11.73 -4.08 -5.60
N VAL A 77 10.57 -3.56 -5.19
CA VAL A 77 9.78 -2.66 -6.03
C VAL A 77 9.71 -1.31 -5.36
N SER A 78 9.82 -0.26 -6.15
CA SER A 78 9.80 1.11 -5.69
C SER A 78 8.76 1.87 -6.48
N PHE A 79 8.01 2.74 -5.80
CA PHE A 79 7.02 3.61 -6.44
C PHE A 79 6.85 4.87 -5.60
N THR A 80 6.38 5.94 -6.22
CA THR A 80 6.14 7.23 -5.55
C THR A 80 4.65 7.52 -5.41
N ARG A 81 4.26 8.47 -4.55
CA ARG A 81 2.85 8.88 -4.45
C ARG A 81 2.35 9.70 -5.65
N PHE A 82 3.26 10.15 -6.52
CA PHE A 82 2.97 10.99 -7.68
C PHE A 82 2.85 10.18 -8.99
N GLU A 83 3.35 8.95 -9.01
CA GLU A 83 3.19 8.07 -10.17
C GLU A 83 1.72 7.69 -10.39
N GLN A 84 1.28 7.64 -11.64
CA GLN A 84 -0.05 7.17 -12.01
C GLN A 84 0.07 6.18 -13.16
N HIS A 85 -0.41 4.96 -12.91
CA HIS A 85 -0.44 3.90 -13.90
C HIS A 85 -1.86 3.39 -14.08
N GLU A 86 -2.30 3.30 -15.33
CA GLU A 86 -3.57 2.67 -15.68
C GLU A 86 -3.58 1.20 -15.24
N ILE A 87 -4.65 0.78 -14.57
CA ILE A 87 -4.81 -0.61 -14.16
C ILE A 87 -5.45 -1.40 -15.33
N PRO A 88 -4.76 -2.43 -15.87
CA PRO A 88 -5.34 -3.27 -16.91
C PRO A 88 -6.71 -3.83 -16.53
N SER A 89 -7.67 -3.73 -17.45
CA SER A 89 -9.06 -4.19 -17.26
C SER A 89 -9.84 -3.45 -16.15
N SER A 90 -9.42 -2.24 -15.78
CA SER A 90 -10.11 -1.36 -14.84
C SER A 90 -10.17 0.07 -15.40
N ARG A 91 -11.05 0.92 -14.84
CA ARG A 91 -11.15 2.34 -15.18
C ARG A 91 -10.37 3.26 -14.23
N GLY A 92 -9.53 2.68 -13.37
CA GLY A 92 -8.82 3.41 -12.33
C GLY A 92 -7.31 3.36 -12.55
N GLU A 93 -6.63 4.28 -11.89
CA GLU A 93 -5.17 4.38 -11.85
C GLU A 93 -4.66 4.00 -10.46
N ALA A 94 -3.38 3.67 -10.38
CA ALA A 94 -2.68 3.40 -9.14
C ALA A 94 -1.21 3.83 -9.23
N ASN A 95 -0.60 4.14 -8.09
CA ASN A 95 0.83 4.43 -8.02
C ASN A 95 1.70 3.22 -8.40
N PHE A 96 1.22 2.00 -8.15
CA PHE A 96 1.92 0.77 -8.49
C PHE A 96 0.97 -0.24 -9.11
N VAL A 97 1.37 -0.83 -10.24
CA VAL A 97 0.63 -1.89 -10.94
C VAL A 97 1.58 -3.03 -11.28
N TRP A 98 1.24 -4.24 -10.86
CA TRP A 98 2.07 -5.42 -11.07
C TRP A 98 1.24 -6.61 -11.56
N LYS A 99 1.72 -7.27 -12.62
CA LYS A 99 1.19 -8.56 -13.06
C LYS A 99 2.06 -9.68 -12.52
N CYS A 100 1.51 -10.50 -11.62
CA CYS A 100 2.22 -11.65 -11.06
C CYS A 100 2.63 -12.62 -12.16
N ARG A 101 3.91 -13.00 -12.24
CA ARG A 101 4.42 -13.91 -13.28
C ARG A 101 3.90 -15.34 -13.13
N LEU A 102 3.60 -15.77 -11.90
CA LEU A 102 3.15 -17.13 -11.62
C LEU A 102 1.66 -17.33 -11.90
N CYS A 103 0.79 -16.51 -11.28
CA CYS A 103 -0.66 -16.66 -11.43
C CYS A 103 -1.29 -15.76 -12.50
N THR A 104 -0.50 -14.89 -13.14
CA THR A 104 -0.90 -13.94 -14.19
C THR A 104 -1.91 -12.87 -13.78
N LYS A 105 -2.34 -12.84 -12.51
CA LYS A 105 -3.26 -11.83 -11.99
C LYS A 105 -2.56 -10.47 -11.85
N THR A 106 -3.34 -9.42 -12.08
CA THR A 106 -2.92 -8.03 -11.90
C THR A 106 -3.27 -7.55 -10.50
N HIS A 107 -2.28 -6.95 -9.84
CA HIS A 107 -2.35 -6.34 -8.52
C HIS A 107 -1.99 -4.87 -8.62
N SER A 108 -2.47 -4.08 -7.65
CA SER A 108 -2.17 -2.66 -7.60
C SER A 108 -2.03 -2.17 -6.16
N ALA A 109 -1.29 -1.09 -5.98
CA ALA A 109 -1.20 -0.36 -4.72
C ALA A 109 -1.23 1.15 -4.95
N SER A 110 -1.79 1.90 -4.02
CA SER A 110 -1.80 3.37 -4.09
C SER A 110 -1.60 3.96 -2.72
N ILE A 111 -0.74 4.97 -2.61
CA ILE A 111 -0.55 5.77 -1.42
C ILE A 111 -1.74 6.72 -1.30
N THR A 112 -2.45 6.63 -0.19
CA THR A 112 -3.71 7.36 0.04
C THR A 112 -3.58 8.45 1.09
N ALA A 113 -2.55 8.38 1.94
CA ALA A 113 -2.24 9.41 2.91
C ALA A 113 -0.75 9.40 3.28
N GLY A 114 -0.25 10.57 3.70
CA GLY A 114 1.13 10.81 4.08
C GLY A 114 1.97 11.48 2.97
N PRO A 115 3.30 11.59 3.19
CA PRO A 115 4.01 11.16 4.39
C PRO A 115 3.60 11.98 5.61
N HIS A 116 3.39 11.28 6.73
CA HIS A 116 3.24 11.91 8.03
C HIS A 116 4.57 11.89 8.75
N THR A 117 4.72 12.88 9.61
CA THR A 117 5.92 13.11 10.38
C THR A 117 5.94 12.22 11.63
N TYR A 118 7.10 11.61 11.91
CA TYR A 118 7.38 10.91 13.15
C TYR A 118 7.92 11.91 14.18
N GLU A 119 7.08 12.23 15.17
CA GLU A 119 7.43 13.19 16.22
C GLU A 119 8.13 12.50 17.40
N ALA A 120 9.02 13.22 18.08
CA ALA A 120 9.65 12.78 19.31
C ALA A 120 8.59 12.57 20.41
N GLN A 121 8.70 11.47 21.15
CA GLN A 121 7.78 11.12 22.23
C GLN A 121 8.55 10.51 23.40
N GLU A 122 8.05 10.72 24.63
CA GLU A 122 8.62 10.11 25.85
C GLU A 122 8.67 8.57 25.81
N LYS A 123 7.80 7.95 25.01
CA LYS A 123 7.74 6.49 24.85
C LYS A 123 7.78 6.16 23.36
N LYS A 124 8.66 5.22 22.99
CA LYS A 124 8.73 4.64 21.65
C LYS A 124 7.36 4.06 21.30
N LYS A 125 6.69 4.67 20.33
CA LYS A 125 5.37 4.25 19.83
C LYS A 125 5.39 4.30 18.32
N ALA A 126 4.85 3.25 17.70
CA ALA A 126 4.70 3.20 16.26
C ALA A 126 3.77 4.33 15.78
N GLN A 127 4.27 5.20 14.90
CA GLN A 127 3.48 6.22 14.21
C GLN A 127 3.41 5.90 12.72
N GLN A 128 2.27 6.19 12.11
CA GLN A 128 2.06 5.97 10.69
C GLN A 128 2.93 6.95 9.89
N VAL A 129 3.65 6.46 8.88
CA VAL A 129 4.36 7.29 7.88
C VAL A 129 3.45 7.45 6.67
N ILE A 130 3.06 6.36 6.01
CA ILE A 130 2.11 6.38 4.89
C ILE A 130 0.97 5.38 5.06
N GLN A 131 -0.13 5.65 4.37
CA GLN A 131 -1.26 4.73 4.22
C GLN A 131 -1.40 4.29 2.77
N MET A 132 -1.68 3.01 2.53
CA MET A 132 -1.73 2.41 1.21
C MET A 132 -3.03 1.61 1.00
N ASP A 133 -3.72 1.81 -0.12
CA ASP A 133 -4.77 0.90 -0.63
C ASP A 133 -4.11 -0.19 -1.47
N CYS A 134 -4.11 -1.43 -0.98
CA CYS A 134 -3.51 -2.58 -1.64
C CYS A 134 -4.58 -3.54 -2.19
N ARG A 135 -4.43 -3.97 -3.45
CA ARG A 135 -5.37 -4.86 -4.13
C ARG A 135 -4.67 -6.12 -4.65
N GLY A 136 -4.83 -7.21 -3.91
CA GLY A 136 -4.34 -8.54 -4.29
C GLY A 136 -2.83 -8.76 -4.06
N LEU A 137 -2.17 -7.79 -3.43
CA LEU A 137 -0.79 -7.90 -2.94
C LEU A 137 -0.73 -7.50 -1.46
N GLU A 138 0.39 -7.82 -0.81
CA GLU A 138 0.78 -7.28 0.48
C GLU A 138 2.27 -6.90 0.49
N PHE A 139 2.61 -5.88 1.26
CA PHE A 139 3.99 -5.47 1.49
C PHE A 139 4.52 -6.20 2.72
N ILE A 140 5.64 -6.90 2.56
CA ILE A 140 6.20 -7.76 3.61
C ILE A 140 7.43 -7.17 4.28
N GLU A 141 8.14 -6.26 3.59
CA GLU A 141 9.38 -5.65 4.05
C GLU A 141 9.51 -4.27 3.40
N PHE A 142 9.94 -3.28 4.18
CA PHE A 142 10.20 -1.92 3.71
C PHE A 142 11.69 -1.63 3.78
N LYS A 143 12.21 -0.91 2.79
CA LYS A 143 13.58 -0.44 2.73
C LYS A 143 13.57 1.09 2.73
N PRO A 144 14.09 1.76 3.78
CA PRO A 144 14.04 3.21 3.92
C PRO A 144 15.13 3.91 3.09
N ASP A 145 15.30 3.50 1.83
CA ASP A 145 16.30 4.11 0.94
C ASP A 145 15.93 5.54 0.58
N GLY A 146 16.91 6.43 0.51
CA GLY A 146 16.73 7.83 0.10
C GLY A 146 16.76 8.79 1.27
N ASP A 147 16.54 10.07 0.95
CA ASP A 147 16.77 11.16 1.88
C ASP A 147 15.61 11.35 2.86
N TRP A 148 15.95 11.44 4.13
CA TRP A 148 15.06 11.85 5.20
C TRP A 148 15.44 13.21 5.76
N GLU A 149 14.47 13.85 6.40
CA GLU A 149 14.58 15.15 7.03
C GLU A 149 14.06 15.10 8.45
N ALA A 150 14.69 15.88 9.33
CA ALA A 150 14.28 16.11 10.70
C ALA A 150 14.65 17.53 11.13
N LYS A 151 14.26 17.91 12.34
CA LYS A 151 14.64 19.19 12.94
C LYS A 151 15.09 19.01 14.39
N GLY A 152 16.05 19.83 14.83
CA GLY A 152 16.41 19.92 16.24
C GLY A 152 15.20 20.31 17.09
N VAL A 153 15.00 19.64 18.22
CA VAL A 153 13.83 19.86 19.11
C VAL A 153 13.79 21.31 19.60
N ASP A 154 14.92 21.82 20.08
CA ASP A 154 14.99 23.14 20.71
C ASP A 154 15.49 24.23 19.76
N SER A 155 16.41 23.89 18.86
CA SER A 155 17.05 24.85 17.95
C SER A 155 16.25 25.09 16.65
N SER A 156 15.36 24.16 16.30
CA SER A 156 14.76 24.05 14.96
C SER A 156 15.80 24.00 13.82
N THR A 157 17.04 23.56 14.09
CA THR A 157 18.07 23.32 13.06
C THR A 157 17.56 22.25 12.11
N PRO A 158 17.49 22.51 10.79
CA PRO A 158 17.09 21.50 9.83
C PRO A 158 18.21 20.50 9.60
N PHE A 159 17.87 19.22 9.65
CA PHE A 159 18.72 18.10 9.26
C PHE A 159 18.14 17.49 7.98
N THR A 160 18.94 17.41 6.93
CA THR A 160 18.53 16.96 5.58
C THR A 160 19.49 15.91 5.06
N GLY A 161 19.04 15.00 4.20
CA GLY A 161 19.90 13.94 3.66
C GLY A 161 20.24 12.89 4.73
N ILE A 162 19.33 12.67 5.67
CA ILE A 162 19.44 11.65 6.70
C ILE A 162 19.29 10.29 6.00
N ASP A 163 20.31 9.44 6.11
CA ASP A 163 20.30 8.06 5.62
C ASP A 163 19.94 7.11 6.78
N LEU A 164 18.84 6.38 6.63
CA LEU A 164 18.33 5.42 7.63
C LEU A 164 18.60 3.96 7.24
N SER A 165 19.39 3.71 6.18
CA SER A 165 19.63 2.36 5.64
C SER A 165 20.41 1.45 6.60
N ASP A 166 21.25 2.03 7.46
CA ASP A 166 22.03 1.31 8.48
C ASP A 166 21.25 1.10 9.81
N GLY A 167 20.03 1.64 9.92
CA GLY A 167 19.17 1.50 11.10
C GLY A 167 19.50 2.45 12.25
N GLU A 168 20.51 3.30 12.09
CA GLU A 168 20.89 4.36 13.02
C GLU A 168 21.50 5.55 12.29
N TRP A 169 21.37 6.74 12.89
CA TRP A 169 21.95 7.98 12.38
C TRP A 169 22.36 8.89 13.55
N TYR A 170 23.46 9.60 13.42
CA TYR A 170 24.01 10.49 14.43
C TYR A 170 24.54 11.78 13.77
N ASP A 171 24.35 12.90 14.43
CA ASP A 171 24.88 14.20 14.02
C ASP A 171 25.00 15.12 15.25
N TYR A 172 25.34 16.38 15.05
CA TYR A 172 25.52 17.36 16.12
C TYR A 172 24.76 18.66 15.82
N ASP A 173 23.93 19.09 16.77
CA ASP A 173 23.23 20.37 16.66
C ASP A 173 24.11 21.50 17.21
N GLU A 174 24.87 22.14 16.35
CA GLU A 174 25.76 23.26 16.70
C GLU A 174 25.03 24.42 17.40
N LYS A 175 23.73 24.62 17.15
CA LYS A 175 22.97 25.69 17.79
C LYS A 175 22.54 25.34 19.21
N ALA A 176 22.23 24.06 19.46
CA ALA A 176 21.92 23.57 20.80
C ALA A 176 23.19 23.23 21.60
N GLY A 177 24.30 22.92 20.91
CA GLY A 177 25.52 22.42 21.53
C GLY A 177 25.36 20.99 22.06
N GLU A 178 24.54 20.17 21.40
CA GLU A 178 24.18 18.81 21.83
C GLU A 178 24.24 17.82 20.65
N GLU A 179 24.52 16.56 20.97
CA GLU A 179 24.45 15.45 20.00
C GLU A 179 23.00 15.11 19.68
N VAL A 180 22.74 14.77 18.42
CA VAL A 180 21.43 14.32 17.97
C VAL A 180 21.53 12.94 17.34
N SER A 181 20.48 12.14 17.48
CA SER A 181 20.49 10.80 16.90
C SER A 181 19.10 10.22 16.65
N ILE A 182 19.08 9.24 15.74
CA ILE A 182 17.94 8.40 15.41
C ILE A 182 18.41 6.95 15.56
N LYS A 183 17.83 6.21 16.50
CA LYS A 183 18.26 4.85 16.86
C LYS A 183 17.08 3.88 16.92
N GLU A 184 17.40 2.59 16.99
CA GLU A 184 16.42 1.49 17.16
C GLU A 184 15.26 1.57 16.16
N ILE A 185 15.59 1.82 14.89
CA ILE A 185 14.60 1.98 13.83
C ILE A 185 13.92 0.63 13.56
N ASN A 186 12.60 0.61 13.69
CA ASN A 186 11.76 -0.53 13.36
C ASN A 186 10.62 -0.12 12.43
N TRP A 187 10.49 -0.86 11.33
CA TRP A 187 9.47 -0.66 10.31
C TRP A 187 8.43 -1.77 10.36
N GLU A 188 7.16 -1.40 10.42
CA GLU A 188 6.05 -2.34 10.46
C GLU A 188 5.02 -2.01 9.39
N VAL A 189 4.68 -3.00 8.55
CA VAL A 189 3.50 -2.91 7.69
C VAL A 189 2.34 -3.59 8.42
N LYS A 190 1.33 -2.79 8.81
CA LYS A 190 0.15 -3.27 9.53
C LYS A 190 -1.13 -2.91 8.80
N ARG A 191 -2.24 -3.55 9.17
CA ARG A 191 -3.57 -3.14 8.70
C ARG A 191 -3.92 -1.79 9.31
N ALA A 192 -4.37 -0.86 8.48
CA ALA A 192 -4.83 0.47 8.90
C ALA A 192 -6.27 0.42 9.42
#